data_AF-A0A562SU46-F1
#
_entry.id   AF-A0A562SU46-F1
#
_cell.length_a   1.000
_cell.length_b   1.000
_cell.length_c   1.000
_cell.angle_alpha   90.00
_cell.angle_beta   90.00
_cell.angle_gamma   90.00
#
_symmetry.space_group_name_H-M   'P 1'
#
loop_
_entity.id
_entity.type
_entity.pdbx_description
1 polymer ?
#
loop_
_entity_poly.entity_id
_entity_poly.type
_entity_poly.pdbx_seq_one_letter_code
_entity_poly.pdbx_strand_id
1 'polypeptide(L)'
;MFIENLKDPEAAGLLSSDIEKLQGLLNDLKGLRAGNYPSNDTLAKAPFLNDYLVIKRGIAALSGDVSGHPIIPGNDAPMVSSPLFIVLKDIGAARTLSRWYRLGDRASR
;
A
#
# COMPACT_ATOMS: atom_id res chain seq x y z
N MET A 1 2.72 -0.35 -8.55
CA MET A 1 4.03 -1.02 -8.44
C MET A 1 4.12 -1.60 -7.04
N PHE A 2 4.62 -2.82 -6.92
CA PHE A 2 4.84 -3.51 -5.64
C PHE A 2 6.18 -4.24 -5.75
N ILE A 3 6.80 -4.54 -4.61
CA ILE A 3 8.16 -5.09 -4.56
C ILE A 3 8.10 -6.61 -4.49
N GLU A 4 8.82 -7.33 -5.35
CA GLU A 4 8.81 -8.79 -5.42
C GLU A 4 10.12 -9.47 -4.97
N ASN A 5 11.21 -8.72 -4.84
CA ASN A 5 12.53 -9.26 -4.52
C ASN A 5 13.34 -8.30 -3.66
N LEU A 6 13.37 -8.50 -2.34
CA LEU A 6 14.14 -7.65 -1.43
C LEU A 6 15.66 -7.90 -1.45
N LYS A 7 16.13 -8.95 -2.12
CA LYS A 7 17.58 -9.22 -2.28
C LYS A 7 18.19 -8.36 -3.39
N ASP A 8 17.36 -7.76 -4.25
CA ASP A 8 17.77 -6.80 -5.25
C ASP A 8 18.01 -5.43 -4.60
N PRO A 9 19.22 -4.85 -4.71
CA PRO A 9 19.53 -3.53 -4.17
C PRO A 9 18.59 -2.41 -4.67
N GLU A 10 18.12 -2.48 -5.91
CA GLU A 10 17.19 -1.48 -6.46
C GLU A 10 15.83 -1.55 -5.73
N ALA A 11 15.30 -2.76 -5.58
CA ALA A 11 14.07 -3.02 -4.83
C ALA A 11 14.19 -2.62 -3.35
N ALA A 12 15.35 -2.85 -2.73
CA ALA A 12 15.63 -2.39 -1.37
C ALA A 12 15.62 -0.86 -1.27
N GLY A 13 16.19 -0.16 -2.25
CA GLY A 13 16.14 1.31 -2.33
C GLY A 13 14.72 1.85 -2.49
N LEU A 14 13.90 1.21 -3.33
CA LEU A 14 12.48 1.56 -3.47
C LEU A 14 11.71 1.41 -2.14
N LEU A 15 11.97 0.32 -1.40
CA LEU A 15 11.36 0.11 -0.10
C LEU A 15 11.73 1.22 0.90
N SER A 16 13.00 1.61 0.95
CA SER A 16 13.43 2.72 1.82
C SER A 16 12.72 4.03 1.48
N SER A 17 12.63 4.38 0.19
CA SER A 17 11.89 5.58 -0.25
C SER A 17 10.40 5.51 0.13
N ASP A 18 9.78 4.34 -0.01
CA ASP A 18 8.37 4.15 0.37
C ASP A 18 8.18 4.26 1.89
N ILE A 19 9.11 3.75 2.70
CA ILE A 19 9.08 3.89 4.16
C ILE A 19 9.09 5.37 4.55
N GLU A 20 10.01 6.17 3.98
CA GLU A 20 10.11 7.60 4.26
C GLU A 20 8.82 8.35 3.92
N LYS A 21 8.26 8.09 2.73
CA LYS A 21 7.00 8.71 2.28
C LYS A 21 5.81 8.33 3.15
N LEU A 22 5.68 7.05 3.49
CA LEU A 22 4.59 6.56 4.33
C LEU A 22 4.70 7.09 5.76
N GLN A 23 5.92 7.22 6.30
CA GLN A 23 6.15 7.80 7.61
C GLN A 23 5.79 9.29 7.65
N GLY A 24 6.17 10.05 6.62
CA GLY A 24 5.76 11.45 6.44
C GLY A 24 4.24 11.58 6.40
N LEU A 25 3.58 10.83 5.53
CA LEU A 25 2.11 10.83 5.43
C LEU A 25 1.44 10.45 6.75
N LEU A 26 1.93 9.44 7.46
CA LEU A 26 1.37 9.03 8.76
C LEU A 26 1.46 10.16 9.79
N ASN A 27 2.59 10.88 9.82
CA ASN A 27 2.77 12.01 10.73
C ASN A 27 1.79 13.14 10.40
N ASP A 28 1.63 13.48 9.12
CA ASP A 28 0.68 14.50 8.68
C ASP A 28 -0.76 14.13 9.04
N LEU A 29 -1.17 12.90 8.77
CA LEU A 29 -2.53 12.42 9.10
C LEU A 29 -2.82 12.44 10.60
N LYS A 30 -1.82 12.11 11.44
CA LYS A 30 -1.93 12.23 12.90
C LYS A 30 -2.06 13.69 13.32
N GLY A 31 -1.26 14.59 12.74
CA GLY A 31 -1.33 16.02 12.98
C GLY A 31 -2.70 16.60 12.64
N LEU A 32 -3.20 16.31 11.44
CA LEU A 32 -4.52 16.74 10.99
C LEU A 32 -5.63 16.23 11.90
N ARG A 33 -5.57 14.96 12.33
CA ARG A 33 -6.53 14.40 13.29
C ARG A 33 -6.52 15.15 14.64
N ALA A 34 -5.37 15.67 15.04
CA ALA A 34 -5.20 16.50 16.24
C ALA A 34 -5.54 17.99 16.03
N GLY A 35 -5.97 18.39 14.83
CA GLY A 35 -6.27 19.79 14.49
C GLY A 35 -5.05 20.62 14.06
N ASN A 36 -3.89 19.99 13.88
CA ASN A 36 -2.68 20.65 13.38
C ASN A 36 -2.72 20.66 11.84
N TYR A 37 -3.20 21.78 11.27
CA TYR A 37 -3.21 22.00 9.82
C TYR A 37 -1.86 22.55 9.32
N PRO A 38 -1.50 22.33 8.04
CA PRO A 38 -0.25 22.84 7.48
C PRO A 38 -0.19 24.37 7.58
N SER A 39 1.00 24.89 7.88
CA SER A 39 1.23 26.33 7.97
C SER A 39 1.19 27.00 6.59
N ASN A 40 1.01 28.33 6.56
CA ASN A 40 1.13 29.09 5.32
C ASN A 40 2.51 28.95 4.66
N ASP A 41 3.58 28.84 5.45
CA ASP A 41 4.93 28.61 4.91
C ASP A 41 5.06 27.22 4.26
N THR A 42 4.47 26.19 4.90
CA THR A 42 4.39 24.85 4.34
C THR A 42 3.65 24.86 3.00
N LEU A 43 2.49 25.53 2.94
CA LEU A 43 1.69 25.62 1.72
C LEU A 43 2.37 26.46 0.63
N ALA A 44 3.11 27.51 0.98
CA ALA A 44 3.85 28.34 0.02
C ALA A 44 4.98 27.58 -0.68
N LYS A 45 5.53 26.54 -0.04
CA LYS A 45 6.56 25.65 -0.60
C LYS A 45 5.97 24.43 -1.32
N ALA A 46 4.68 24.18 -1.17
CA ALA A 46 4.02 23.05 -1.80
C ALA A 46 3.85 23.26 -3.32
N PRO A 47 3.85 22.19 -4.12
CA PRO A 47 3.57 22.29 -5.55
C PRO A 47 2.19 22.92 -5.80
N PHE A 48 2.13 23.93 -6.67
CA PHE A 48 0.87 24.50 -7.14
C PHE A 48 0.32 23.65 -8.30
N LEU A 49 -0.90 23.13 -8.14
CA LEU A 49 -1.60 22.36 -9.16
C LEU A 49 -2.89 23.08 -9.55
N ASN A 50 -2.87 23.77 -10.69
CA ASN A 50 -4.04 24.46 -11.24
C ASN A 50 -4.98 23.49 -11.98
N ASP A 51 -6.26 23.85 -12.12
CA ASP A 51 -7.27 23.10 -12.89
C ASP A 51 -7.33 21.60 -12.57
N TYR A 52 -7.14 21.28 -11.28
CA TYR A 52 -7.04 19.89 -10.85
C TYR A 52 -8.37 19.14 -10.97
N LEU A 53 -8.30 17.87 -11.35
CA LEU A 53 -9.41 16.92 -11.31
C LEU A 53 -9.03 15.74 -10.42
N VAL A 54 -9.96 15.35 -9.54
CA VAL A 54 -9.80 14.12 -8.76
C VAL A 54 -10.14 12.92 -9.65
N ILE A 55 -9.12 12.14 -10.01
CA ILE A 55 -9.28 10.90 -10.79
C ILE A 55 -8.99 9.67 -9.94
N LYS A 56 -9.51 8.51 -10.35
CA LYS A 56 -9.16 7.20 -9.77
C LYS A 56 -8.22 6.47 -10.72
N ARG A 57 -7.16 5.87 -10.16
CA ARG A 57 -6.19 5.03 -10.89
C ARG A 57 -6.19 3.62 -10.35
N GLY A 58 -5.92 2.64 -11.21
CA GLY A 58 -5.70 1.25 -10.80
C GLY A 58 -4.50 1.14 -9.86
N ILE A 59 -4.65 0.37 -8.79
CA ILE A 59 -3.59 0.02 -7.84
C ILE A 59 -3.38 -1.49 -7.87
N ALA A 60 -2.15 -1.93 -7.60
CA ALA A 60 -1.89 -3.35 -7.44
C ALA A 60 -2.63 -3.86 -6.19
N ALA A 61 -3.29 -5.00 -6.31
CA ALA A 61 -4.00 -5.68 -5.24
C ALA A 61 -3.92 -7.19 -5.48
N LEU A 62 -4.09 -7.98 -4.43
CA LEU A 62 -4.24 -9.43 -4.53
C LEU A 62 -5.70 -9.77 -4.83
N SER A 63 -5.89 -10.81 -5.65
CA SER A 63 -7.19 -11.42 -5.87
C SER A 63 -7.10 -12.93 -5.90
N GLY A 64 -8.00 -13.58 -5.16
CA GLY A 64 -8.10 -15.02 -5.04
C GLY A 64 -9.04 -15.41 -3.90
N ASP A 65 -9.16 -16.71 -3.67
CA ASP A 65 -9.95 -17.28 -2.60
C ASP A 65 -9.19 -17.14 -1.27
N VAL A 66 -9.88 -16.62 -0.26
CA VAL A 66 -9.27 -16.31 1.04
C VAL A 66 -9.97 -17.10 2.14
N SER A 67 -9.20 -17.91 2.87
CA SER A 67 -9.64 -18.59 4.08
C SER A 67 -9.00 -17.98 5.34
N GLY A 68 -9.68 -18.10 6.48
CA GLY A 68 -9.18 -17.60 7.78
C GLY A 68 -9.13 -16.08 7.92
N HIS A 69 -9.89 -15.32 7.12
CA HIS A 69 -9.94 -13.87 7.21
C HIS A 69 -10.68 -13.41 8.50
N PRO A 70 -10.09 -12.55 9.36
CA PRO A 70 -10.64 -12.27 10.70
C PRO A 70 -11.97 -11.50 10.70
N ILE A 71 -12.37 -10.93 9.56
CA ILE A 71 -13.56 -10.06 9.45
C ILE A 71 -14.56 -10.57 8.39
N ILE A 72 -14.13 -11.39 7.42
CA ILE A 72 -14.99 -11.84 6.32
C ILE A 72 -15.38 -13.29 6.66
N PRO A 73 -16.63 -13.56 7.06
CA PRO A 73 -17.10 -14.91 7.31
C PRO A 73 -17.41 -15.61 5.98
N GLY A 74 -16.95 -16.86 5.81
CA GLY A 74 -17.35 -17.70 4.68
C GLY A 74 -16.24 -17.97 3.65
N ASN A 75 -16.24 -19.21 3.16
CA ASN A 75 -15.25 -19.84 2.29
C ASN A 75 -15.08 -19.12 0.94
N ASP A 76 -13.83 -19.03 0.51
CA ASP A 76 -13.43 -19.08 -0.91
C ASP A 76 -14.22 -18.20 -1.88
N ALA A 77 -14.48 -16.95 -1.47
CA ALA A 77 -15.01 -15.93 -2.36
C ALA A 77 -13.85 -15.07 -2.91
N PRO A 78 -13.86 -14.69 -4.21
CA PRO A 78 -12.85 -13.83 -4.78
C PRO A 78 -12.82 -12.48 -4.05
N MET A 79 -11.78 -12.27 -3.25
CA MET A 79 -11.56 -11.01 -2.56
C MET A 79 -10.63 -10.14 -3.42
N VAL A 80 -10.82 -8.82 -3.39
CA VAL A 80 -9.79 -7.86 -3.81
C VAL A 80 -9.19 -7.24 -2.56
N SER A 81 -7.89 -7.38 -2.38
CA SER A 81 -7.22 -6.81 -1.19
C SER A 81 -7.11 -5.29 -1.26
N SER A 82 -6.80 -4.69 -0.11
CA SER A 82 -6.20 -3.34 -0.06
C SER A 82 -4.89 -3.27 -0.89
N PRO A 83 -4.31 -2.09 -1.19
CA PRO A 83 -3.11 -1.98 -2.02
C PRO A 83 -2.00 -2.95 -1.61
N LEU A 84 -1.42 -3.65 -2.59
CA LEU A 84 -0.29 -4.55 -2.43
C LEU A 84 1.02 -3.76 -2.40
N PHE A 85 1.86 -4.02 -1.39
CA PHE A 85 3.17 -3.38 -1.23
C PHE A 85 4.32 -4.33 -1.51
N ILE A 86 4.29 -5.54 -0.94
CA ILE A 86 5.40 -6.49 -1.00
C ILE A 86 4.86 -7.89 -1.29
N VAL A 87 5.57 -8.64 -2.14
CA VAL A 87 5.47 -10.08 -2.32
C VAL A 87 6.83 -10.70 -2.02
N LEU A 88 6.86 -11.63 -1.08
CA LEU A 88 8.02 -12.42 -0.70
C LEU A 88 7.82 -13.83 -1.27
N LYS A 89 8.16 -14.00 -2.56
CA LYS A 89 7.91 -15.25 -3.30
C LYS A 89 8.59 -16.45 -2.63
N ASP A 90 9.82 -16.27 -2.15
CA ASP A 90 10.63 -17.31 -1.51
C ASP A 90 9.95 -17.98 -0.30
N ILE A 91 9.05 -17.27 0.39
CA ILE A 91 8.35 -17.76 1.58
C ILE A 91 6.83 -17.77 1.43
N GLY A 92 6.32 -17.53 0.22
CA GLY A 92 4.88 -17.50 -0.05
C GLY A 92 4.14 -16.48 0.82
N ALA A 93 4.62 -15.25 0.92
CA ALA A 93 3.97 -14.21 1.73
C ALA A 93 3.77 -12.90 0.97
N ALA A 94 2.78 -12.12 1.35
CA ALA A 94 2.58 -10.77 0.83
C ALA A 94 2.11 -9.78 1.90
N ARG A 95 2.60 -8.54 1.80
CA ARG A 95 2.15 -7.40 2.61
C ARG A 95 1.25 -6.50 1.77
N THR A 96 0.01 -6.34 2.20
CA THR A 96 -0.91 -5.30 1.69
C THR A 96 -0.95 -4.11 2.66
N LEU A 97 -1.69 -3.04 2.37
CA LEU A 97 -1.90 -1.94 3.31
C LEU A 97 -2.43 -2.46 4.66
N SER A 98 -3.44 -3.32 4.62
CA SER A 98 -4.17 -3.72 5.83
C SER A 98 -3.57 -4.94 6.54
N ARG A 99 -3.10 -5.96 5.81
CA ARG A 99 -2.70 -7.24 6.44
C ARG A 99 -1.62 -8.03 5.68
N TRP A 100 -1.03 -9.00 6.36
CA TRP A 100 -0.18 -10.03 5.76
C TRP A 100 -1.06 -11.15 5.22
N TYR A 101 -0.67 -11.71 4.07
CA TYR A 101 -1.27 -12.89 3.48
C TYR A 101 -0.21 -13.98 3.34
N ARG A 102 -0.59 -15.21 3.68
CA ARG A 102 0.11 -16.42 3.22
C ARG A 102 -0.43 -16.75 1.84
N LEU A 103 0.44 -16.89 0.87
CA LEU A 103 0.11 -17.18 -0.52
C LEU A 103 0.16 -18.68 -0.76
N GLY A 104 -0.88 -19.20 -1.39
CA GLY A 104 -0.83 -20.51 -2.04
C GLY A 104 -0.26 -20.38 -3.45
N ASP A 105 -0.60 -21.35 -4.31
CA ASP A 105 -0.16 -21.34 -5.69
C ASP A 105 -0.70 -20.14 -6.46
N ARG A 106 0.15 -19.59 -7.34
CA ARG A 106 -0.25 -18.51 -8.23
C ARG A 106 -1.27 -19.07 -9.24
N ALA A 107 -2.42 -18.41 -9.34
CA ALA A 107 -3.41 -18.77 -10.36
C ALA A 107 -2.79 -18.72 -11.77
N SER A 108 -3.09 -19.72 -12.59
CA SER A 108 -2.54 -19.91 -13.94
C SER A 108 -3.23 -19.08 -15.04
N ARG A 109 -4.10 -18.16 -14.64
CA ARG A 109 -4.96 -17.35 -15.52
C ARG A 109 -4.23 -16.16 -16.13
#